data_AF-A0A061ITR1-F1
#
_entry.id   AF-A0A061ITR1-F1
#
_cell.length_a   1.000
_cell.length_b   1.000
_cell.length_c   1.000
_cell.angle_alpha   90.00
_cell.angle_beta   90.00
_cell.angle_gamma   90.00
#
_symmetry.space_group_name_H-M   'P 1'
#
loop_
_entity.id
_entity.type
_entity.pdbx_description
1 polymer ?
#
loop_
_entity_poly.entity_id
_entity_poly.type
_entity_poly.pdbx_seq_one_letter_code
_entity_poly.pdbx_strand_id
1 'polypeptide(L)'
;MEERRLHGFRVSKRGAVEGRRAERRRVWEEKLDRADFVKLQTELGSLSRAVFLTPQQNERKRLVGRMVRDLEERTRAALGGEGESQLDPRCRESSVSGSCSDDHDDLFDRTRAEAAVRDNPPTKATQLLPSSVRKRCNGGDVGGGGARKRARIAEEALLASNTLGDSVEEFLDSL
;
A
#
# COMPACT_ATOMS: atom_id res chain seq x y z
N MET A 1 -2.86 9.47 20.50
CA MET A 1 -2.79 8.00 20.38
C MET A 1 -2.38 7.45 21.74
N GLU A 2 -3.35 7.05 22.56
CA GLU A 2 -3.09 6.51 23.90
C GLU A 2 -2.56 5.07 23.81
N GLU A 3 -1.28 4.89 24.14
CA GLU A 3 -0.66 3.58 24.32
C GLU A 3 -1.29 2.90 25.55
N ARG A 4 -2.18 1.92 25.34
CA ARG A 4 -2.72 1.10 26.44
C ARG A 4 -1.58 0.34 27.11
N ARG A 5 -1.16 0.81 28.29
CA ARG A 5 -0.19 0.15 29.17
C ARG A 5 -0.90 -1.00 29.87
N LEU A 6 -0.52 -2.24 29.59
CA LEU A 6 -0.81 -3.36 30.49
C LEU A 6 0.36 -3.50 31.46
N HIS A 7 0.09 -3.45 32.77
CA HIS A 7 1.03 -3.76 33.85
C HIS A 7 2.31 -2.91 33.91
N GLY A 8 2.25 -1.63 33.56
CA GLY A 8 3.40 -0.71 33.71
C GLY A 8 4.54 -0.91 32.69
N PHE A 9 4.53 -2.01 31.92
CA PHE A 9 5.46 -2.22 30.82
C PHE A 9 4.90 -1.66 29.50
N ARG A 10 5.73 -0.97 28.73
CA ARG A 10 5.37 -0.55 27.37
C ARG A 10 5.22 -1.82 26.54
N VAL A 11 4.03 -2.07 25.99
CA VAL A 11 3.83 -3.16 25.02
C VAL A 11 4.81 -2.91 23.87
N SER A 12 5.70 -3.88 23.63
CA SER A 12 6.67 -3.78 22.54
C SER A 12 5.92 -3.53 21.23
N LYS A 13 6.47 -2.64 20.37
CA LYS A 13 5.90 -2.33 19.05
C LYS A 13 5.57 -3.60 18.26
N ARG A 14 6.40 -4.65 18.42
CA ARG A 14 6.19 -5.98 17.84
C ARG A 14 4.93 -6.66 18.40
N GLY A 15 4.79 -6.72 19.73
CA GLY A 15 3.61 -7.32 20.37
C GLY A 15 2.31 -6.60 20.02
N ALA A 16 2.33 -5.27 19.87
CA ALA A 16 1.16 -4.51 19.44
C ALA A 16 0.76 -4.78 17.97
N VAL A 17 1.72 -5.12 17.10
CA VAL A 17 1.44 -5.50 15.71
C VAL A 17 0.93 -6.94 15.64
N GLU A 18 1.56 -7.86 16.38
CA GLU A 18 1.15 -9.26 16.47
C GLU A 18 -0.27 -9.40 17.03
N GLY A 19 -0.60 -8.66 18.10
CA GLY A 19 -1.96 -8.63 18.65
C GLY A 19 -2.99 -8.14 17.65
N ARG A 20 -2.69 -7.07 16.89
CA ARG A 20 -3.59 -6.58 15.82
C ARG A 20 -3.75 -7.59 14.69
N ARG A 21 -2.70 -8.33 14.33
CA ARG A 21 -2.77 -9.39 13.32
C ARG A 21 -3.61 -10.57 13.81
N ALA A 22 -3.43 -10.99 15.05
CA ALA A 22 -4.22 -12.06 15.67
C ALA A 22 -5.71 -11.68 15.73
N GLU A 23 -6.02 -10.45 16.15
CA GLU A 23 -7.40 -9.97 16.19
C GLU A 23 -8.04 -9.93 14.80
N ARG A 24 -7.32 -9.43 13.78
CA ARG A 24 -7.81 -9.45 12.40
C ARG A 24 -8.08 -10.86 11.88
N ARG A 25 -7.24 -11.83 12.25
CA ARG A 25 -7.44 -13.25 11.92
C ARG A 25 -8.69 -13.79 12.61
N ARG A 26 -8.83 -13.58 13.91
CA ARG A 26 -10.01 -13.99 14.67
C ARG A 26 -11.31 -13.44 14.10
N VAL A 27 -11.36 -12.14 13.78
CA VAL A 27 -12.54 -11.51 13.15
C VAL A 27 -12.83 -12.10 11.78
N TRP A 28 -11.79 -12.46 11.02
CA TRP A 28 -11.96 -13.13 9.73
C TRP A 28 -12.52 -14.54 9.90
N GLU A 29 -12.02 -15.31 10.86
CA GLU A 29 -12.50 -16.65 11.18
C GLU A 29 -13.97 -16.62 11.59
N GLU A 30 -14.35 -15.71 12.49
CA GLU A 30 -15.75 -15.53 12.90
C GLU A 30 -16.66 -15.18 11.72
N LYS A 31 -16.17 -14.39 10.74
CA LYS A 31 -16.91 -14.10 9.51
C LYS A 31 -17.09 -15.34 8.64
N LEU A 32 -16.07 -16.18 8.53
CA LEU A 32 -16.15 -17.44 7.77
C LEU A 32 -17.15 -18.40 8.43
N ASP A 33 -17.17 -18.47 9.76
CA ASP A 33 -18.07 -19.37 10.50
C ASP A 33 -19.54 -18.99 10.35
N ARG A 34 -19.83 -17.69 10.19
CA ARG A 34 -21.19 -17.18 9.94
C ARG A 34 -21.59 -17.25 8.47
N ALA A 35 -20.65 -17.49 7.56
CA ALA A 35 -20.91 -17.42 6.13
C ALA A 35 -21.51 -18.72 5.60
N ASP A 36 -22.47 -18.59 4.69
CA ASP A 36 -23.05 -19.72 3.99
C ASP A 36 -22.24 -20.02 2.73
N PHE A 37 -21.54 -21.14 2.73
CA PHE A 37 -20.64 -21.55 1.65
C PHE A 37 -21.34 -21.66 0.29
N VAL A 38 -22.57 -22.21 0.27
CA VAL A 38 -23.32 -22.40 -0.97
C VAL A 38 -23.69 -21.05 -1.57
N LYS A 39 -24.13 -20.11 -0.73
CA LYS A 39 -24.44 -18.73 -1.18
C LYS A 39 -23.20 -18.05 -1.74
N LEU A 40 -22.05 -18.16 -1.07
CA LEU A 40 -20.80 -17.58 -1.56
C LEU A 40 -20.36 -18.16 -2.92
N GLN A 41 -20.49 -19.48 -3.12
CA GLN A 41 -20.20 -20.09 -4.42
C GLN A 41 -21.14 -19.59 -5.53
N THR A 42 -22.45 -19.49 -5.25
CA THR A 42 -23.41 -18.98 -6.24
C THR A 42 -23.13 -17.53 -6.62
N GLU A 43 -22.78 -16.70 -5.64
CA GLU A 43 -22.41 -15.31 -5.84
C GLU A 43 -21.12 -15.19 -6.65
N LEU A 44 -20.09 -15.95 -6.29
CA LEU A 44 -18.82 -15.98 -7.03
C LEU A 44 -19.02 -16.42 -8.48
N GLY A 45 -19.88 -17.41 -8.71
CA GLY A 45 -20.27 -17.83 -10.04
C GLY A 45 -20.99 -16.73 -10.82
N SER A 46 -21.89 -16.00 -10.17
CA SER A 46 -22.57 -14.84 -10.78
C SER A 46 -21.59 -13.73 -11.16
N LEU A 47 -20.71 -13.33 -10.22
CA LEU A 47 -19.69 -12.31 -10.45
C LEU A 47 -18.64 -12.74 -11.49
N SER A 48 -18.38 -14.04 -11.63
CA SER A 48 -17.43 -14.54 -12.62
C SER A 48 -18.01 -14.59 -14.04
N ARG A 49 -19.33 -14.79 -14.18
CA ARG A 49 -20.01 -14.78 -15.47
C ARG A 49 -20.27 -13.38 -16.02
N ALA A 50 -20.28 -12.36 -15.17
CA ALA A 50 -20.47 -10.98 -15.60
C ALA A 50 -19.31 -10.50 -16.49
N VAL A 51 -19.63 -9.92 -17.65
CA VAL A 51 -18.64 -9.41 -18.63
C VAL A 51 -18.00 -8.12 -18.14
N PHE A 52 -18.77 -7.28 -17.44
CA PHE A 52 -18.30 -6.02 -16.88
C PHE A 52 -18.63 -5.96 -15.40
N LEU A 53 -17.63 -5.64 -14.60
CA LEU A 53 -17.76 -5.45 -13.17
C LEU A 53 -17.30 -4.04 -12.81
N THR A 54 -18.07 -3.38 -11.94
CA THR A 54 -17.61 -2.12 -11.33
C THR A 54 -16.39 -2.40 -10.43
N PRO A 55 -15.56 -1.38 -10.12
CA PRO A 55 -14.43 -1.56 -9.20
C PRO A 55 -14.85 -2.17 -7.86
N GLN A 56 -15.98 -1.75 -7.31
CA GLN A 56 -16.55 -2.30 -6.07
C GLN A 56 -16.95 -3.77 -6.22
N GLN A 57 -17.52 -4.17 -7.36
CA GLN A 57 -17.86 -5.57 -7.61
C GLN A 57 -16.62 -6.44 -7.81
N ASN A 58 -15.53 -5.89 -8.35
CA ASN A 58 -14.24 -6.59 -8.43
C ASN A 58 -13.65 -6.82 -7.04
N GLU A 59 -13.71 -5.83 -6.15
CA GLU A 59 -13.30 -6.00 -4.74
C GLU A 59 -14.15 -7.06 -4.04
N ARG A 60 -15.47 -7.02 -4.24
CA ARG A 60 -16.40 -8.02 -3.71
C ARG A 60 -16.08 -9.42 -4.23
N LYS A 61 -15.85 -9.57 -5.54
CA LYS A 61 -15.43 -10.84 -6.17
C LYS A 61 -14.13 -11.36 -5.55
N ARG A 62 -13.13 -10.50 -5.32
CA ARG A 62 -11.88 -10.88 -4.66
C ARG A 62 -12.10 -11.34 -3.23
N LEU A 63 -12.95 -10.65 -2.46
CA LEU A 63 -13.26 -11.00 -1.08
C LEU A 63 -14.00 -12.34 -1.00
N VAL A 64 -15.07 -12.51 -1.79
CA VAL A 64 -15.85 -13.75 -1.86
C VAL A 64 -14.97 -14.91 -2.32
N GLY A 65 -14.14 -14.70 -3.35
CA GLY A 65 -13.19 -15.72 -3.82
C GLY A 65 -12.13 -16.10 -2.79
N ARG A 66 -11.74 -15.19 -1.90
CA ARG A 66 -10.90 -15.52 -0.73
C ARG A 66 -11.70 -16.36 0.28
N MET A 67 -12.90 -15.94 0.65
CA MET A 67 -13.74 -16.68 1.61
C MET A 67 -14.01 -18.11 1.15
N VAL A 68 -14.33 -18.31 -0.13
CA VAL A 68 -14.56 -19.63 -0.71
C VAL A 68 -13.31 -20.50 -0.61
N ARG A 69 -12.13 -20.00 -0.98
CA ARG A 69 -10.87 -20.75 -0.86
C ARG A 69 -10.55 -21.14 0.57
N ASP A 70 -10.67 -20.18 1.51
CA ASP A 70 -10.40 -20.44 2.93
C ASP A 70 -11.38 -21.49 3.50
N LEU A 71 -12.64 -21.48 3.09
CA LEU A 71 -13.64 -22.50 3.48
C LEU A 71 -13.37 -23.86 2.84
N GLU A 72 -12.94 -23.91 1.58
CA GLU A 72 -12.54 -25.14 0.90
C GLU A 72 -11.31 -25.78 1.54
N GLU A 73 -10.31 -24.97 1.91
CA GLU A 73 -9.11 -25.42 2.63
C GLU A 73 -9.46 -25.99 4.00
N ARG A 74 -10.34 -25.33 4.76
CA ARG A 74 -10.85 -25.84 6.04
C ARG A 74 -11.57 -27.18 5.88
N THR A 75 -12.42 -27.30 4.86
CA THR A 75 -13.16 -28.54 4.56
C THR A 75 -12.19 -29.66 4.18
N ARG A 76 -11.17 -29.35 3.37
CA ARG A 76 -10.13 -30.30 2.97
C ARG A 76 -9.27 -30.74 4.16
N ALA A 77 -8.89 -29.80 5.04
CA ALA A 77 -8.14 -30.10 6.26
C ALA A 77 -8.95 -30.97 7.23
N ALA A 78 -10.26 -30.74 7.35
CA ALA A 78 -11.14 -31.57 8.17
C ALA A 78 -11.27 -33.00 7.61
N LEU A 79 -11.37 -33.16 6.29
CA LEU A 79 -11.48 -34.48 5.63
C LEU A 79 -10.13 -35.23 5.54
N GLY A 80 -9.01 -34.51 5.52
CA GLY A 80 -7.66 -35.08 5.47
C GLY A 80 -7.13 -35.61 6.81
N GLY A 81 -7.91 -35.48 7.89
CA GLY A 81 -7.52 -35.90 9.25
C GLY A 81 -7.86 -37.34 9.64
N GLU A 82 -8.55 -38.11 8.79
CA GLU A 82 -9.06 -39.46 9.14
C GLU A 82 -8.42 -40.61 8.32
N GLY A 83 -7.26 -40.39 7.69
CA GLY A 83 -6.75 -41.30 6.64
C GLY A 83 -5.28 -41.69 6.65
N GLU A 84 -4.51 -41.53 7.74
CA GLU A 84 -3.14 -42.08 7.81
C GLU A 84 -3.09 -43.37 8.65
N SER A 85 -3.55 -44.45 8.04
CA SER A 85 -3.18 -45.81 8.42
C SER A 85 -1.69 -46.03 8.15
N GLN A 86 -0.93 -46.10 9.23
CA GLN A 86 0.25 -46.95 9.44
C GLN A 86 0.72 -47.75 8.21
N LEU A 87 1.73 -47.26 7.49
CA LEU A 87 2.67 -48.09 6.71
C LEU A 87 4.10 -47.53 6.80
N ASP A 88 4.87 -48.20 7.66
CA ASP A 88 6.31 -48.52 7.61
C ASP A 88 7.38 -47.42 7.32
N PRO A 89 8.35 -47.17 8.24
CA PRO A 89 9.40 -46.19 8.04
C PRO A 89 10.70 -46.84 7.52
N ARG A 90 10.75 -47.40 6.32
CA ARG A 90 12.03 -47.75 5.66
C ARG A 90 11.97 -47.67 4.13
N CYS A 91 12.93 -46.92 3.57
CA CYS A 91 13.29 -46.84 2.15
C CYS A 91 12.29 -46.03 1.28
N ARG A 92 12.66 -44.97 0.56
CA ARG A 92 13.92 -44.66 -0.11
C ARG A 92 13.93 -43.20 -0.61
N GLU A 93 15.13 -42.65 -0.58
CA GLU A 93 15.70 -41.70 -1.54
C GLU A 93 15.21 -40.24 -1.55
N SER A 94 16.11 -39.43 -1.00
CA SER A 94 16.32 -38.00 -1.23
C SER A 94 15.89 -37.53 -2.63
N SER A 95 14.92 -36.63 -2.65
CA SER A 95 14.87 -35.56 -3.63
C SER A 95 14.70 -34.26 -2.88
N VAL A 96 15.85 -33.66 -2.56
CA VAL A 96 15.95 -32.24 -2.28
C VAL A 96 15.37 -31.47 -3.47
N SER A 97 14.16 -30.98 -3.32
CA SER A 97 13.67 -29.82 -4.04
C SER A 97 13.15 -28.85 -3.01
N GLY A 98 14.09 -28.08 -2.45
CA GLY A 98 13.77 -26.86 -1.76
C GLY A 98 13.11 -25.92 -2.75
N SER A 99 11.78 -25.87 -2.73
CA SER A 99 11.03 -24.78 -3.35
C SER A 99 10.69 -23.81 -2.24
N CYS A 100 11.55 -22.80 -2.09
CA CYS A 100 11.22 -21.59 -1.35
C CYS A 100 10.09 -20.89 -2.10
N SER A 101 8.85 -21.22 -1.79
CA SER A 101 7.71 -20.43 -2.22
C SER A 101 7.65 -19.19 -1.33
N ASP A 102 8.10 -18.09 -1.92
CA ASP A 102 8.06 -16.75 -1.35
C ASP A 102 6.59 -16.38 -1.07
N ASP A 103 6.15 -16.55 0.18
CA ASP A 103 4.86 -16.07 0.68
C ASP A 103 4.85 -14.54 0.61
N HIS A 104 4.43 -14.00 -0.54
CA HIS A 104 4.16 -12.58 -0.71
C HIS A 104 2.84 -12.19 -0.04
N ASP A 105 2.85 -12.23 1.29
CA ASP A 105 1.74 -11.92 2.18
C ASP A 105 1.59 -10.40 2.45
N ASP A 106 1.77 -9.57 1.41
CA ASP A 106 1.64 -8.10 1.49
C ASP A 106 0.80 -7.55 0.32
N LEU A 107 -0.47 -7.95 0.29
CA LEU A 107 -1.43 -7.44 -0.69
C LEU A 107 -2.15 -6.14 -0.25
N PHE A 108 -1.81 -5.62 0.94
CA PHE A 108 -2.25 -4.29 1.40
C PHE A 108 -1.15 -3.22 1.35
N ASP A 109 0.08 -3.59 0.97
CA ASP A 109 1.21 -2.64 0.79
C ASP A 109 1.59 -2.41 -0.69
N ARG A 110 0.86 -2.98 -1.64
CA ARG A 110 1.09 -2.82 -3.10
C ARG A 110 0.25 -1.70 -3.75
N THR A 111 0.35 -0.50 -3.20
CA THR A 111 0.65 0.69 -4.02
C THR A 111 2.09 1.14 -3.83
N ARG A 112 2.97 0.21 -3.44
CA ARG A 112 4.41 0.32 -3.73
C ARG A 112 4.62 0.01 -5.21
N ALA A 113 4.46 1.04 -6.05
CA ALA A 113 5.21 1.11 -7.28
C ALA A 113 6.67 0.74 -6.97
N GLU A 114 7.34 0.00 -7.84
CA GLU A 114 8.78 -0.20 -7.79
C GLU A 114 9.49 1.16 -7.72
N ALA A 115 9.67 1.66 -6.51
CA ALA A 115 10.60 2.68 -6.16
C ALA A 115 11.63 1.93 -5.33
N ALA A 116 12.76 1.62 -5.98
CA ALA A 116 13.98 1.25 -5.29
C ALA A 116 14.09 2.13 -4.04
N VAL A 117 13.92 1.52 -2.87
CA VAL A 117 14.19 2.18 -1.61
C VAL A 117 15.68 2.39 -1.61
N ARG A 118 16.10 3.56 -2.08
CA ARG A 118 17.41 4.07 -1.73
C ARG A 118 17.27 4.49 -0.28
N ASP A 119 17.96 3.79 0.62
CA ASP A 119 18.08 4.09 2.06
C ASP A 119 18.74 5.45 2.36
N ASN A 120 18.69 6.40 1.43
CA ASN A 120 19.26 7.72 1.58
C ASN A 120 18.13 8.75 1.69
N PRO A 121 18.24 9.71 2.63
CA PRO A 121 17.29 10.82 2.69
C PRO A 121 17.27 11.57 1.35
N PRO A 122 16.11 12.11 0.94
CA PRO A 122 15.98 12.73 -0.36
C PRO A 122 16.93 13.92 -0.47
N THR A 123 17.92 13.81 -1.34
CA THR A 123 18.98 14.82 -1.52
C THR A 123 18.55 15.93 -2.47
N LYS A 124 17.41 15.77 -3.16
CA LYS A 124 16.88 16.74 -4.12
C LYS A 124 15.37 16.91 -3.93
N ALA A 125 14.88 18.15 -4.01
CA ALA A 125 13.46 18.46 -3.84
C ALA A 125 12.53 17.69 -4.81
N THR A 126 13.01 17.35 -6.00
CA THR A 126 12.24 16.56 -6.98
C THR A 126 11.94 15.12 -6.53
N GLN A 127 12.65 14.62 -5.51
CA GLN A 127 12.40 13.31 -4.92
C GLN A 127 11.23 13.30 -3.93
N LEU A 128 10.70 14.47 -3.56
CA LEU A 128 9.51 14.62 -2.72
C LEU A 128 8.21 14.55 -3.54
N LEU A 129 8.29 14.83 -4.85
CA LEU A 129 7.14 14.76 -5.75
C LEU A 129 6.84 13.30 -6.13
N PRO A 130 5.56 12.92 -6.33
CA PRO A 130 5.21 11.62 -6.91
C PRO A 130 5.88 11.42 -8.28
N SER A 131 6.29 10.20 -8.61
CA SER A 131 7.00 9.89 -9.87
C SER A 131 6.25 10.34 -11.12
N SER A 132 4.92 10.34 -11.09
CA SER A 132 4.04 10.83 -12.16
C SER A 132 4.19 12.33 -12.44
N VAL A 133 4.61 13.12 -11.45
CA VAL A 133 4.79 14.58 -11.55
C VAL A 133 6.26 14.94 -11.76
N ARG A 134 7.18 13.97 -11.64
CA ARG A 134 8.61 14.18 -11.90
C ARG A 134 8.83 14.30 -13.41
N LYS A 135 9.05 15.53 -13.88
CA LYS A 135 9.47 15.78 -15.26
C LYS A 135 10.82 15.11 -15.50
N ARG A 136 10.84 14.07 -16.35
CA ARG A 136 12.10 13.44 -16.79
C ARG A 136 12.77 14.35 -17.82
N CYS A 137 13.75 15.14 -17.37
CA CYS A 137 14.69 15.79 -18.28
C CYS A 137 15.65 14.72 -18.81
N ASN A 138 15.21 13.96 -19.82
CA ASN A 138 16.14 13.19 -20.64
C ASN A 138 16.99 14.18 -21.43
N GLY A 139 18.31 14.00 -21.41
CA GLY A 139 19.30 14.99 -21.82
C GLY A 139 19.04 15.59 -23.20
N GLY A 140 19.10 16.92 -23.23
CA GLY A 140 19.15 17.76 -24.41
C GLY A 140 19.46 19.17 -23.93
N ASP A 141 20.71 19.59 -24.07
CA ASP A 141 21.12 20.98 -23.88
C ASP A 141 20.31 21.88 -24.82
N VAL A 142 19.31 22.58 -24.26
CA VAL A 142 18.70 23.75 -24.88
C VAL A 142 18.30 24.73 -23.78
N GLY A 143 19.15 25.75 -23.57
CA GLY A 143 18.67 27.09 -23.24
C GLY A 143 18.43 27.44 -21.76
N GLY A 144 19.24 26.94 -20.82
CA GLY A 144 19.16 27.32 -19.40
C GLY A 144 19.58 28.75 -19.04
N GLY A 145 20.03 29.57 -20.01
CA GLY A 145 20.50 30.94 -19.77
C GLY A 145 19.42 32.02 -19.88
N GLY A 146 18.38 31.81 -20.71
CA GLY A 146 17.44 32.88 -21.06
C GLY A 146 16.38 33.13 -20.00
N ALA A 147 15.80 32.07 -19.42
CA ALA A 147 14.73 32.20 -18.43
C ALA A 147 15.24 32.81 -17.12
N ARG A 148 16.44 32.41 -16.67
CA ARG A 148 17.05 32.95 -15.45
C ARG A 148 17.44 34.42 -15.61
N LYS A 149 17.92 34.83 -16.79
CA LYS A 149 18.20 36.25 -17.09
C LYS A 149 16.92 37.07 -17.12
N ARG A 150 15.84 36.57 -17.74
CA ARG A 150 14.54 37.27 -17.74
C ARG A 150 13.93 37.40 -16.35
N ALA A 151 14.00 36.35 -15.53
CA ALA A 151 13.54 36.38 -14.14
C ALA A 151 14.31 37.43 -13.32
N ARG A 152 15.65 37.44 -13.44
CA ARG A 152 16.49 38.44 -12.77
C ARG A 152 16.18 39.88 -13.21
N ILE A 153 15.97 40.11 -14.50
CA ILE A 153 15.59 41.43 -15.02
C ILE A 153 14.21 41.86 -14.48
N ALA A 154 13.26 40.93 -14.39
CA ALA A 154 11.94 41.22 -13.82
C ALA A 154 12.00 41.52 -12.30
N GLU A 155 12.82 40.79 -11.55
CA GLU A 155 13.07 41.07 -10.13
C GLU A 155 13.72 42.44 -9.92
N GLU A 156 14.76 42.77 -10.70
CA GLU A 156 15.42 44.08 -10.64
C GLU A 156 14.44 45.21 -11.01
N ALA A 157 13.53 44.99 -11.98
CA ALA A 157 12.50 45.98 -12.33
C ALA A 157 11.47 46.21 -11.21
N LEU A 158 11.03 45.15 -10.52
CA LEU A 158 10.10 45.25 -9.38
C LEU A 158 10.74 45.91 -8.16
N LEU A 159 12.05 45.70 -7.93
CA LEU A 159 12.78 46.37 -6.86
C LEU A 159 13.12 47.83 -7.20
N ALA A 160 13.30 48.15 -8.49
CA ALA A 160 13.55 49.51 -8.95
C ALA A 160 12.28 50.38 -8.93
N SER A 161 11.08 49.80 -8.97
CA SER A 161 9.83 50.53 -8.74
C SER A 161 9.66 50.86 -7.26
N ASN A 162 10.47 51.80 -6.77
CA ASN A 162 10.42 52.34 -5.41
C ASN A 162 9.30 53.39 -5.26
N THR A 163 8.11 53.13 -5.82
CA THR A 163 6.96 54.06 -5.76
C THR A 163 6.07 53.82 -4.53
N LEU A 164 6.42 52.86 -3.68
CA LEU A 164 5.65 52.55 -2.47
C LEU A 164 5.96 53.48 -1.29
N GLY A 165 7.02 54.29 -1.37
CA GLY A 165 7.38 55.26 -0.33
C GLY A 165 6.44 56.47 -0.33
N ASP A 166 6.34 57.15 -1.48
CA ASP A 166 5.54 58.37 -1.60
C ASP A 166 4.02 58.11 -1.46
N SER A 167 3.54 56.95 -1.91
CA SER A 167 2.10 56.60 -1.85
C SER A 167 1.59 56.32 -0.43
N VAL A 168 2.46 55.92 0.50
CA VAL A 168 2.05 55.60 1.87
C VAL A 168 2.08 56.84 2.76
N GLU A 169 3.04 57.75 2.55
CA GLU A 169 3.05 59.06 3.21
C GLU A 169 1.86 59.92 2.77
N GLU A 170 1.54 59.98 1.47
CA GLU A 170 0.37 60.73 0.98
C GLU A 170 -0.97 60.17 1.53
N PHE A 171 -1.05 58.86 1.76
CA PHE A 171 -2.22 58.24 2.38
C PHE A 171 -2.36 58.61 3.88
N LEU A 172 -1.25 58.68 4.61
CA LEU A 172 -1.26 59.04 6.04
C LEU A 172 -1.54 60.54 6.23
N ASP A 173 -1.07 61.40 5.33
CA ASP A 173 -1.34 62.84 5.37
C ASP A 173 -2.80 63.19 5.01
N SER A 174 -3.54 62.23 4.44
CA SER A 174 -4.97 62.40 4.09
C SER A 174 -5.95 61.92 5.17
N LEU A 175 -5.48 61.41 6.33
CA LEU A 175 -6.30 61.01 7.48
C LEU A 175 -6.52 62.17 8.47
#